data_AF-A0A0D3JGS8-F1
#
_entry.id   AF-A0A0D3JGS8-F1
#
_cell.length_a   1.000
_cell.length_b   1.000
_cell.length_c   1.000
_cell.angle_alpha   90.00
_cell.angle_beta   90.00
_cell.angle_gamma   90.00
#
_symmetry.space_group_name_H-M   'P 1'
#
loop_
_entity.id
_entity.type
_entity.pdbx_description
1 polymer ?
#
loop_
_entity_poly.entity_id
_entity_poly.type
_entity_poly.pdbx_seq_one_letter_code
_entity_poly.pdbx_strand_id
1 'polypeptide(L)'
;MEAKGEKVVVVANIVDEAPSKLAVAGSPELAALNNGLTNEANALKGAATLLFCLSLFQVFTLHGFLGLVASALVLLYSERSPLGTAHAARFTHSLSVATAIFSAGALAAAMIVSVAVVPDALPEMVAACEEAQAEKAAWAAAQEAEPDARFHAIYVMPAARRLHQVAVENCDAVLEYASSALPLVLFFNILMQGSLMLAATSCAKHAALLMMKAQSLGAPAI
;
A
#
# COMPACT_ATOMS: atom_id res chain seq x y z
N MET A 1 58.84 32.40 28.91
CA MET A 1 58.20 31.20 29.47
C MET A 1 56.93 31.65 30.14
N GLU A 2 55.78 31.28 29.58
CA GLU A 2 54.59 30.82 30.33
C GLU A 2 53.49 30.49 29.31
N ALA A 3 53.02 29.25 29.40
CA ALA A 3 51.91 28.70 28.64
C ALA A 3 50.66 28.69 29.52
N LYS A 4 49.47 28.69 28.87
CA LYS A 4 48.11 28.28 29.32
C LYS A 4 47.10 29.41 29.01
N GLY A 5 45.93 29.16 28.44
CA GLY A 5 45.29 27.90 28.08
C GLY A 5 44.09 28.18 27.19
N GLU A 6 43.93 27.35 26.18
CA GLU A 6 42.82 27.32 25.24
C GLU A 6 41.55 26.83 25.96
N LYS A 7 40.52 27.68 26.01
CA LYS A 7 39.18 27.26 26.44
C LYS A 7 38.41 26.82 25.20
N VAL A 8 38.40 25.50 24.99
CA VAL A 8 37.45 24.84 24.09
C VAL A 8 36.07 24.97 24.71
N VAL A 9 35.20 25.79 24.12
CA VAL A 9 33.79 25.84 24.47
C VAL A 9 33.06 24.82 23.59
N VAL A 10 32.86 23.63 24.15
CA VAL A 10 31.91 22.65 23.63
C VAL A 10 30.51 23.17 23.92
N VAL A 11 29.82 23.73 22.92
CA VAL A 11 28.38 23.98 23.02
C VAL A 11 27.65 22.80 22.40
N ALA A 12 27.43 21.78 23.22
CA ALA A 12 26.32 20.87 23.04
C ALA A 12 25.22 21.31 24.02
N ASN A 13 24.17 21.98 23.52
CA ASN A 13 22.83 21.82 24.08
C ASN A 13 21.76 22.44 23.18
N ILE A 14 20.94 21.56 22.61
CA ILE A 14 19.47 21.58 22.53
C ILE A 14 18.84 22.95 22.87
N VAL A 15 18.36 23.65 21.85
CA VAL A 15 17.39 24.74 22.02
C VAL A 15 16.25 24.56 21.02
N ASP A 16 15.08 24.51 21.65
CA ASP A 16 13.72 24.60 21.14
C ASP A 16 13.49 25.97 20.46
N GLU A 17 14.13 26.22 19.32
CA GLU A 17 13.88 27.40 18.49
C GLU A 17 13.21 26.99 17.18
N ALA A 18 11.88 27.11 17.15
CA ALA A 18 11.17 27.36 15.92
C ALA A 18 11.96 28.41 15.11
N PRO A 19 12.28 28.17 13.82
CA PRO A 19 13.20 29.02 13.08
C PRO A 19 12.63 30.43 12.92
N SER A 20 13.00 31.32 13.83
CA SER A 20 12.73 32.76 13.87
C SER A 20 13.45 33.52 12.74
N LYS A 21 14.26 32.83 11.91
CA LYS A 21 14.83 33.36 10.66
C LYS A 21 13.87 33.34 9.46
N LEU A 22 12.65 32.81 9.60
CA LEU A 22 11.60 32.91 8.59
C LEU A 22 10.74 34.17 8.71
N ALA A 23 10.99 35.03 9.70
CA ALA A 23 10.22 36.25 9.98
C ALA A 23 10.66 37.50 9.19
N VAL A 24 11.27 37.34 8.00
CA VAL A 24 11.27 38.40 6.98
C VAL A 24 10.36 37.94 5.84
N ALA A 25 9.09 37.76 6.18
CA ALA A 25 8.01 37.58 5.21
C ALA A 25 7.92 38.86 4.37
N GLY A 26 8.67 38.92 3.28
CA GLY A 26 8.73 40.08 2.38
C GLY A 26 10.11 40.39 1.79
N SER A 27 11.17 39.65 2.12
CA SER A 27 12.46 39.89 1.47
C SER A 27 12.44 39.43 0.00
N PRO A 28 13.06 40.17 -0.93
CA PRO A 28 13.16 39.79 -2.33
C PRO A 28 13.89 38.44 -2.52
N GLU A 29 14.77 38.06 -1.59
CA GLU A 29 15.44 36.76 -1.57
C GLU A 29 14.47 35.60 -1.30
N LEU A 30 13.51 35.75 -0.38
CA LEU A 30 12.51 34.70 -0.09
C LEU A 30 11.54 34.52 -1.28
N ALA A 31 11.20 35.62 -1.96
CA ALA A 31 10.39 35.58 -3.17
C ALA A 31 11.13 34.89 -4.33
N ALA A 32 12.43 35.18 -4.52
CA ALA A 32 13.27 34.51 -5.51
C ALA A 32 13.40 33.00 -5.21
N LEU A 33 13.54 32.63 -3.92
CA LEU A 33 13.60 31.24 -3.48
C LEU A 33 12.29 30.48 -3.78
N ASN A 34 11.15 31.06 -3.41
CA ASN A 34 9.82 30.48 -3.67
C ASN A 34 9.57 30.30 -5.17
N ASN A 35 9.90 31.30 -6.00
CA ASN A 35 9.75 31.21 -7.45
C ASN A 35 10.63 30.09 -8.03
N GLY A 36 11.85 29.89 -7.52
CA GLY A 36 12.72 28.80 -7.92
C GLY A 36 12.18 27.40 -7.59
N LEU A 37 11.42 27.27 -6.49
CA LEU A 37 10.86 26.01 -6.00
C LEU A 37 9.48 25.66 -6.58
N THR A 38 8.74 26.65 -7.07
CA THR A 38 7.31 26.52 -7.43
C THR A 38 7.03 25.40 -8.44
N ASN A 39 7.84 25.27 -9.50
CA ASN A 39 7.62 24.23 -10.52
C ASN A 39 7.76 22.82 -9.95
N GLU A 40 8.78 22.58 -9.12
CA GLU A 40 8.99 21.27 -8.48
C GLU A 40 7.94 20.98 -7.41
N ALA A 41 7.52 21.99 -6.66
CA ALA A 41 6.45 21.87 -5.69
C ALA A 41 5.10 21.49 -6.35
N ASN A 42 4.81 22.08 -7.51
CA ASN A 42 3.61 21.73 -8.29
C ASN A 42 3.69 20.29 -8.85
N ALA A 43 4.87 19.87 -9.33
CA ALA A 43 5.08 18.49 -9.78
C ALA A 43 4.89 17.48 -8.64
N LEU A 44 5.45 17.77 -7.46
CA LEU A 44 5.25 16.96 -6.26
C LEU A 44 3.78 16.93 -5.85
N LYS A 45 3.06 18.06 -5.92
CA LYS A 45 1.62 18.12 -5.62
C LYS A 45 0.79 17.26 -6.57
N GLY A 46 1.10 17.28 -7.87
CA GLY A 46 0.46 16.42 -8.86
C GLY A 46 0.67 14.94 -8.55
N ALA A 47 1.92 14.54 -8.29
CA ALA A 47 2.26 13.16 -7.91
C ALA A 47 1.60 12.74 -6.59
N ALA A 48 1.57 13.62 -5.59
CA ALA A 48 0.92 13.37 -4.31
C ALA A 48 -0.60 13.24 -4.45
N THR A 49 -1.24 14.02 -5.32
CA THR A 49 -2.69 13.90 -5.60
C THR A 49 -3.02 12.54 -6.19
N LEU A 50 -2.21 12.08 -7.16
CA LEU A 50 -2.41 10.77 -7.77
C LEU A 50 -2.15 9.64 -6.77
N LEU A 51 -1.11 9.75 -5.94
CA LEU A 51 -0.84 8.82 -4.84
C LEU A 51 -2.01 8.79 -3.84
N PHE A 52 -2.58 9.94 -3.48
CA PHE A 52 -3.73 10.05 -2.58
C PHE A 52 -4.94 9.30 -3.16
N CYS A 53 -5.31 9.58 -4.40
CA CYS A 53 -6.43 8.93 -5.07
C CYS A 53 -6.28 7.40 -5.10
N LEU A 54 -5.10 6.89 -5.46
CA LEU A 54 -4.83 5.46 -5.50
C LEU A 54 -4.81 4.82 -4.10
N SER A 55 -4.30 5.55 -3.11
CA SER A 55 -4.24 5.10 -1.72
C SER A 55 -5.63 4.98 -1.08
N LEU A 56 -6.60 5.79 -1.50
CA LEU A 56 -7.99 5.68 -1.02
C LEU A 56 -8.64 4.33 -1.34
N PHE A 57 -8.33 3.75 -2.50
CA PHE A 57 -8.83 2.42 -2.88
C PHE A 57 -8.19 1.29 -2.07
N GLN A 58 -7.11 1.56 -1.32
CA GLN A 58 -6.36 0.57 -0.56
C GLN A 58 -6.16 0.98 0.90
N VAL A 59 -7.03 1.82 1.48
CA VAL A 59 -6.83 2.36 2.84
C VAL A 59 -6.70 1.28 3.93
N PHE A 60 -7.26 0.09 3.68
CA PHE A 60 -7.18 -1.06 4.59
C PHE A 60 -5.88 -1.85 4.50
N THR A 61 -4.96 -1.49 3.59
CA THR A 61 -3.64 -2.10 3.47
C THR A 61 -2.58 -1.19 4.09
N LEU A 62 -1.49 -1.79 4.59
CA LEU A 62 -0.39 -1.03 5.20
C LEU A 62 0.20 0.00 4.23
N HIS A 63 0.46 -0.41 2.99
CA HIS A 63 1.03 0.46 1.95
C HIS A 63 0.04 1.51 1.45
N GLY A 64 -1.25 1.20 1.35
CA GLY A 64 -2.27 2.21 1.06
C GLY A 64 -2.35 3.26 2.17
N PHE A 65 -2.30 2.85 3.44
CA PHE A 65 -2.26 3.80 4.56
C PHE A 65 -1.00 4.68 4.56
N LEU A 66 0.19 4.09 4.33
CA LEU A 66 1.44 4.84 4.22
C LEU A 66 1.42 5.85 3.06
N GLY A 67 0.87 5.46 1.90
CA GLY A 67 0.68 6.33 0.75
C GLY A 67 -0.29 7.48 1.02
N LEU A 68 -1.35 7.21 1.78
CA LEU A 68 -2.33 8.22 2.20
C LEU A 68 -1.69 9.25 3.14
N VAL A 69 -0.93 8.82 4.14
CA VAL A 69 -0.22 9.72 5.05
C VAL A 69 0.82 10.56 4.29
N ALA A 70 1.61 9.93 3.40
CA ALA A 70 2.62 10.63 2.61
C ALA A 70 2.00 11.74 1.75
N SER A 71 0.93 11.40 1.02
CA SER A 71 0.25 12.34 0.12
C SER A 71 -0.51 13.44 0.87
N ALA A 72 -1.20 13.10 1.97
CA ALA A 72 -1.90 14.07 2.81
C ALA A 72 -0.95 15.12 3.38
N LEU A 73 0.25 14.72 3.83
CA LEU A 73 1.27 15.66 4.30
C LEU A 73 1.64 16.66 3.20
N VAL A 74 1.93 16.22 1.97
CA VAL A 74 2.24 17.16 0.88
C VAL A 74 1.06 18.11 0.62
N LEU A 75 -0.16 17.58 0.52
CA LEU A 75 -1.34 18.36 0.16
C LEU A 75 -1.63 19.44 1.21
N LEU A 76 -1.59 19.09 2.50
CA LEU A 76 -1.82 20.02 3.61
C LEU A 76 -0.73 21.10 3.73
N TYR A 77 0.54 20.74 3.48
CA TYR A 77 1.64 21.70 3.52
C TYR A 77 1.76 22.55 2.25
N SER A 78 1.19 22.10 1.12
CA SER A 78 1.20 22.82 -0.16
C SER A 78 0.34 24.09 -0.17
N GLU A 79 -0.66 24.19 0.70
CA GLU A 79 -1.51 25.39 0.79
C GLU A 79 -0.81 26.57 1.46
N ARG A 80 0.23 26.31 2.27
CA ARG A 80 0.87 27.35 3.09
C ARG A 80 2.04 28.03 2.41
N SER A 81 2.95 27.28 1.77
CA SER A 81 4.06 27.83 0.97
C SER A 81 4.88 26.73 0.28
N PRO A 82 5.61 27.07 -0.81
CA PRO A 82 6.59 26.18 -1.46
C PRO A 82 7.71 25.69 -0.51
N LEU A 83 8.14 26.54 0.45
CA LEU A 83 9.06 26.13 1.51
C LEU A 83 8.45 25.09 2.46
N GLY A 84 7.16 25.23 2.81
CA GLY A 84 6.45 24.25 3.62
C GLY A 84 6.41 22.87 2.96
N THR A 85 6.19 22.82 1.64
CA THR A 85 6.29 21.57 0.86
C THR A 85 7.68 20.97 0.85
N ALA A 86 8.75 21.78 0.86
CA ALA A 86 10.12 21.26 0.91
C ALA A 86 10.42 20.56 2.25
N HIS A 87 9.87 21.06 3.36
CA HIS A 87 9.97 20.37 4.67
C HIS A 87 9.18 19.05 4.66
N ALA A 88 7.94 19.07 4.16
CA ALA A 88 7.12 17.87 4.03
C ALA A 88 7.73 16.83 3.08
N ALA A 89 8.54 17.25 2.11
CA ALA A 89 9.15 16.37 1.11
C ALA A 89 10.02 15.26 1.71
N ARG A 90 10.70 15.49 2.84
CA ARG A 90 11.54 14.47 3.51
C ARG A 90 10.72 13.30 4.03
N PHE A 91 9.73 13.62 4.86
CA PHE A 91 8.80 12.63 5.40
C PHE A 91 8.03 11.94 4.28
N THR A 92 7.59 12.71 3.28
CA THR A 92 6.91 12.19 2.10
C THR A 92 7.80 11.24 1.31
N HIS A 93 9.07 11.58 1.10
CA HIS A 93 10.02 10.74 0.38
C HIS A 93 10.16 9.38 1.07
N SER A 94 10.49 9.36 2.35
CA SER A 94 10.67 8.11 3.10
C SER A 94 9.40 7.26 3.14
N LEU A 95 8.23 7.89 3.37
CA LEU A 95 6.95 7.18 3.37
C LEU A 95 6.56 6.67 1.98
N SER A 96 6.84 7.43 0.92
CA SER A 96 6.57 7.03 -0.47
C SER A 96 7.50 5.89 -0.91
N VAL A 97 8.77 5.90 -0.49
CA VAL A 97 9.69 4.78 -0.72
C VAL A 97 9.22 3.53 0.02
N ALA A 98 8.84 3.64 1.29
CA ALA A 98 8.28 2.51 2.03
C ALA A 98 7.02 1.97 1.35
N THR A 99 6.10 2.85 0.96
CA THR A 99 4.89 2.50 0.20
C THR A 99 5.23 1.75 -1.09
N ALA A 100 6.21 2.23 -1.86
CA ALA A 100 6.65 1.57 -3.08
C ALA A 100 7.22 0.17 -2.82
N ILE A 101 8.03 -0.01 -1.77
CA ILE A 101 8.61 -1.31 -1.40
C ILE A 101 7.53 -2.32 -1.02
N PHE A 102 6.60 -1.93 -0.15
CA PHE A 102 5.50 -2.80 0.26
C PHE A 102 4.56 -3.12 -0.91
N SER A 103 4.25 -2.12 -1.75
CA SER A 103 3.44 -2.30 -2.96
C SER A 103 4.13 -3.24 -3.97
N ALA A 104 5.45 -3.15 -4.13
CA ALA A 104 6.23 -4.06 -4.97
C ALA A 104 6.22 -5.49 -4.41
N GLY A 105 6.33 -5.65 -3.09
CA GLY A 105 6.22 -6.95 -2.43
C GLY A 105 4.82 -7.58 -2.62
N ALA A 106 3.76 -6.78 -2.43
CA ALA A 106 2.38 -7.20 -2.67
C ALA A 106 2.13 -7.57 -4.13
N LEU A 107 2.70 -6.80 -5.07
CA LEU A 107 2.65 -7.09 -6.50
C LEU A 107 3.36 -8.41 -6.82
N ALA A 108 4.57 -8.63 -6.30
CA ALA A 108 5.31 -9.86 -6.50
C ALA A 108 4.53 -11.08 -5.96
N ALA A 109 3.94 -10.96 -4.77
CA ALA A 109 3.09 -12.01 -4.21
C ALA A 109 1.86 -12.28 -5.09
N ALA A 110 1.16 -11.23 -5.57
CA ALA A 110 0.02 -11.38 -6.46
C ALA A 110 0.38 -12.05 -7.79
N MET A 111 1.54 -11.70 -8.36
CA MET A 111 2.06 -12.34 -9.57
C MET A 111 2.40 -13.81 -9.34
N ILE A 112 3.05 -14.16 -8.22
CA ILE A 112 3.34 -15.56 -7.87
C ILE A 112 2.04 -16.36 -7.71
N VAL A 113 1.05 -15.82 -7.00
CA VAL A 113 -0.26 -16.48 -6.86
C VAL A 113 -0.90 -16.68 -8.23
N SER A 114 -0.86 -15.67 -9.11
CA SER A 114 -1.51 -15.74 -10.42
C SER A 114 -0.84 -16.71 -11.40
N VAL A 115 0.49 -16.81 -11.36
CA VAL A 115 1.27 -17.56 -12.36
C VAL A 115 1.66 -18.96 -11.87
N ALA A 116 1.87 -19.16 -10.57
CA ALA A 116 2.30 -20.44 -10.01
C ALA A 116 1.19 -21.13 -9.21
N VAL A 117 0.49 -20.42 -8.33
CA VAL A 117 -0.44 -21.08 -7.40
C VAL A 117 -1.78 -21.40 -8.06
N VAL A 118 -2.40 -20.45 -8.75
CA VAL A 118 -3.73 -20.64 -9.35
C VAL A 118 -3.73 -21.72 -10.43
N PRO A 119 -2.77 -21.78 -11.38
CA PRO A 119 -2.76 -22.82 -12.40
C PRO A 119 -2.62 -24.23 -11.84
N ASP A 120 -1.88 -24.40 -10.75
CA ASP A 120 -1.65 -25.70 -10.13
C ASP A 120 -2.80 -26.09 -9.18
N ALA A 121 -3.34 -25.14 -8.42
CA ALA A 121 -4.40 -25.39 -7.45
C ALA A 121 -5.79 -25.52 -8.09
N LEU A 122 -6.05 -24.86 -9.22
CA LEU A 122 -7.38 -24.87 -9.85
C LEU A 122 -7.80 -26.28 -10.30
N PRO A 123 -6.97 -27.07 -10.99
CA PRO A 123 -7.29 -28.47 -11.33
C PRO A 123 -7.52 -29.35 -10.10
N GLU A 124 -6.73 -29.17 -9.03
CA GLU A 124 -6.91 -29.91 -7.78
C GLU A 124 -8.24 -29.56 -7.10
N MET A 125 -8.62 -28.28 -7.11
CA MET A 125 -9.92 -27.84 -6.60
C MET A 125 -11.08 -28.39 -7.44
N VAL A 126 -10.94 -28.46 -8.77
CA VAL A 126 -11.95 -29.07 -9.65
C VAL A 126 -12.11 -30.55 -9.34
N ALA A 127 -11.00 -31.30 -9.26
CA ALA A 127 -11.03 -32.73 -8.97
C ALA A 127 -11.66 -33.02 -7.59
N ALA A 128 -11.26 -32.27 -6.56
CA ALA A 128 -11.85 -32.41 -5.22
C ALA A 128 -13.35 -32.09 -5.20
N CYS A 129 -13.78 -31.16 -6.05
CA CYS A 129 -15.19 -30.80 -6.19
C CYS A 129 -16.01 -31.89 -6.89
N GLU A 130 -15.48 -32.46 -7.96
CA GLU A 130 -16.11 -33.57 -8.69
C GLU A 130 -16.27 -34.81 -7.80
N GLU A 131 -15.23 -35.15 -7.01
CA GLU A 131 -15.29 -36.24 -6.04
C GLU A 131 -16.39 -36.00 -4.97
N ALA A 132 -16.47 -34.78 -4.47
CA ALA A 132 -17.44 -34.41 -3.45
C ALA A 132 -18.89 -34.38 -4.00
N GLN A 133 -19.07 -33.97 -5.26
CA GLN A 133 -20.35 -34.06 -5.96
C GLN A 133 -20.77 -35.51 -6.24
N ALA A 134 -19.82 -36.36 -6.63
CA ALA A 134 -20.06 -37.79 -6.84
C ALA A 134 -20.48 -38.50 -5.53
N GLU A 135 -19.82 -38.18 -4.41
CA GLU A 135 -20.22 -38.68 -3.09
C GLU A 135 -21.65 -38.21 -2.75
N LYS A 136 -21.97 -36.93 -2.95
CA LYS A 136 -23.33 -36.41 -2.70
C LYS A 136 -24.40 -37.11 -3.54
N ALA A 137 -24.12 -37.37 -4.82
CA ALA A 137 -25.02 -38.11 -5.71
C ALA A 137 -25.21 -39.56 -5.26
N ALA A 138 -24.15 -40.24 -4.85
CA ALA A 138 -24.22 -41.60 -4.30
C ALA A 138 -25.05 -41.66 -3.01
N TRP A 139 -24.90 -40.68 -2.12
CA TRP A 139 -25.72 -40.56 -0.90
C TRP A 139 -27.19 -40.28 -1.22
N ALA A 140 -27.48 -39.41 -2.19
CA ALA A 140 -28.85 -39.14 -2.61
C ALA A 140 -29.52 -40.41 -3.17
N ALA A 141 -28.83 -41.15 -4.04
CA ALA A 141 -29.32 -42.42 -4.57
C ALA A 141 -29.52 -43.50 -3.48
N ALA A 142 -28.61 -43.57 -2.51
CA ALA A 142 -28.75 -44.48 -1.36
C ALA A 142 -29.94 -44.10 -0.46
N GLN A 143 -30.23 -42.81 -0.29
CA GLN A 143 -31.41 -42.35 0.47
C GLN A 143 -32.74 -42.65 -0.23
N GLU A 144 -32.76 -42.68 -1.56
CA GLU A 144 -33.95 -43.08 -2.32
C GLU A 144 -34.20 -44.59 -2.26
N ALA A 145 -33.13 -45.39 -2.12
CA ALA A 145 -33.22 -46.85 -2.05
C ALA A 145 -33.70 -47.39 -0.69
N GLU A 146 -33.31 -46.76 0.43
CA GLU A 146 -33.72 -47.17 1.78
C GLU A 146 -34.09 -45.97 2.68
N PRO A 147 -35.38 -45.61 2.78
CA PRO A 147 -35.82 -44.42 3.52
C PRO A 147 -35.63 -44.51 5.04
N ASP A 148 -35.57 -45.72 5.62
CA ASP A 148 -35.41 -45.94 7.07
C ASP A 148 -33.97 -45.69 7.57
N ALA A 149 -32.96 -45.72 6.69
CA ALA A 149 -31.57 -45.40 7.04
C ALA A 149 -31.33 -43.89 7.28
N ARG A 150 -32.31 -43.03 6.93
CA ARG A 150 -32.23 -41.56 7.09
C ARG A 150 -31.98 -41.12 8.53
N PHE A 151 -32.53 -41.81 9.51
CA PHE A 151 -32.44 -41.38 10.91
C PHE A 151 -31.05 -41.58 11.52
N HIS A 152 -30.28 -42.60 11.11
CA HIS A 152 -28.95 -42.83 11.67
C HIS A 152 -27.85 -41.96 11.01
N ALA A 153 -27.99 -41.65 9.72
CA ALA A 153 -27.00 -40.86 8.99
C ALA A 153 -27.01 -39.37 9.40
N ILE A 154 -28.17 -38.80 9.71
CA ILE A 154 -28.33 -37.37 10.03
C ILE A 154 -27.82 -37.02 11.44
N TYR A 155 -27.97 -37.93 12.40
CA TYR A 155 -27.65 -37.65 13.81
C TYR A 155 -26.20 -37.97 14.23
N VAL A 156 -25.44 -38.72 13.42
CA VAL A 156 -24.07 -39.18 13.77
C VAL A 156 -22.98 -38.49 12.93
N MET A 157 -23.33 -37.53 12.06
CA MET A 157 -22.34 -36.83 11.25
C MET A 157 -21.37 -35.99 12.10
N PRO A 158 -20.04 -36.23 12.03
CA PRO A 158 -19.05 -35.41 12.70
C PRO A 158 -19.02 -33.98 12.14
N ALA A 159 -18.59 -33.01 12.95
CA ALA A 159 -18.45 -31.60 12.54
C ALA A 159 -17.58 -31.39 11.28
N ALA A 160 -16.58 -32.24 11.06
CA ALA A 160 -15.77 -32.24 9.83
C ALA A 160 -16.60 -32.52 8.57
N ARG A 161 -17.63 -33.35 8.67
CA ARG A 161 -18.52 -33.68 7.56
C ARG A 161 -19.51 -32.56 7.23
N ARG A 162 -19.91 -31.75 8.23
CA ARG A 162 -20.69 -30.53 7.99
C ARG A 162 -19.88 -29.47 7.26
N LEU A 163 -18.60 -29.32 7.60
CA LEU A 163 -17.70 -28.42 6.89
C LEU A 163 -17.47 -28.88 5.44
N HIS A 164 -17.37 -30.20 5.23
CA HIS A 164 -17.32 -30.80 3.90
C HIS A 164 -18.62 -30.58 3.12
N GLN A 165 -19.79 -30.78 3.73
CA GLN A 165 -21.10 -30.50 3.10
C GLN A 165 -21.27 -29.05 2.67
N VAL A 166 -20.84 -28.08 3.49
CA VAL A 166 -20.87 -26.65 3.12
C VAL A 166 -19.95 -26.37 1.93
N ALA A 167 -18.81 -27.06 1.82
CA ALA A 167 -17.95 -26.97 0.65
C ALA A 167 -18.59 -27.60 -0.61
N VAL A 168 -19.25 -28.76 -0.47
CA VAL A 168 -19.95 -29.43 -1.59
C VAL A 168 -21.17 -28.62 -2.08
N GLU A 169 -21.90 -27.99 -1.16
CA GLU A 169 -23.09 -27.20 -1.51
C GLU A 169 -22.76 -25.93 -2.29
N ASN A 170 -21.58 -25.36 -2.10
CA ASN A 170 -21.13 -24.14 -2.78
C ASN A 170 -20.13 -24.42 -3.90
N CYS A 171 -19.93 -25.69 -4.27
CA CYS A 171 -18.83 -26.11 -5.12
C CYS A 171 -18.94 -25.50 -6.54
N ASP A 172 -20.14 -25.49 -7.12
CA ASP A 172 -20.40 -24.85 -8.41
C ASP A 172 -20.12 -23.33 -8.37
N ALA A 173 -20.55 -22.66 -7.30
CA ALA A 173 -20.32 -21.22 -7.11
C ALA A 173 -18.82 -20.90 -6.91
N VAL A 174 -18.09 -21.78 -6.23
CA VAL A 174 -16.64 -21.64 -6.02
C VAL A 174 -15.88 -21.85 -7.33
N LEU A 175 -16.27 -22.85 -8.14
CA LEU A 175 -15.71 -23.10 -9.47
C LEU A 175 -16.02 -21.95 -10.45
N GLU A 176 -17.26 -21.46 -10.45
CA GLU A 176 -17.66 -20.31 -11.26
C GLU A 176 -16.86 -19.07 -10.86
N TYR A 177 -16.73 -18.80 -9.55
CA TYR A 177 -15.90 -17.71 -9.05
C TYR A 177 -14.42 -17.88 -9.45
N ALA A 178 -13.86 -19.09 -9.31
CA ALA A 178 -12.46 -19.37 -9.60
C ALA A 178 -12.13 -19.28 -11.11
N SER A 179 -13.07 -19.62 -11.98
CA SER A 179 -12.87 -19.60 -13.43
C SER A 179 -13.18 -18.23 -14.05
N SER A 180 -14.12 -17.46 -13.51
CA SER A 180 -14.59 -16.20 -14.10
C SER A 180 -14.12 -14.96 -13.33
N ALA A 181 -14.32 -14.93 -12.02
CA ALA A 181 -14.10 -13.73 -11.20
C ALA A 181 -12.66 -13.64 -10.69
N LEU A 182 -12.06 -14.75 -10.28
CA LEU A 182 -10.72 -14.80 -9.71
C LEU A 182 -9.64 -14.22 -10.65
N PRO A 183 -9.60 -14.54 -11.96
CA PRO A 183 -8.61 -13.94 -12.87
C PRO A 183 -8.78 -12.42 -12.97
N LEU A 184 -10.04 -11.96 -12.99
CA LEU A 184 -10.37 -10.54 -13.09
C LEU A 184 -9.98 -9.80 -11.80
N VAL A 185 -10.28 -10.37 -10.63
CA VAL A 185 -9.87 -9.84 -9.32
C VAL A 185 -8.35 -9.79 -9.20
N LEU A 186 -7.64 -10.84 -9.61
CA LEU A 186 -6.17 -10.86 -9.60
C LEU A 186 -5.58 -9.81 -10.55
N PHE A 187 -6.13 -9.68 -11.75
CA PHE A 187 -5.73 -8.67 -12.73
C PHE A 187 -5.92 -7.25 -12.19
N PHE A 188 -7.09 -6.95 -11.61
CA PHE A 188 -7.34 -5.65 -10.99
C PHE A 188 -6.43 -5.40 -9.79
N ASN A 189 -6.16 -6.40 -8.96
CA ASN A 189 -5.22 -6.27 -7.86
C ASN A 189 -3.81 -5.97 -8.37
N ILE A 190 -3.32 -6.68 -9.39
CA ILE A 190 -2.02 -6.44 -10.03
C ILE A 190 -1.95 -5.01 -10.59
N LEU A 191 -2.97 -4.57 -11.33
CA LEU A 191 -3.03 -3.22 -11.87
C LEU A 191 -3.03 -2.15 -10.78
N MET A 192 -3.80 -2.36 -9.72
CA MET A 192 -3.89 -1.42 -8.61
C MET A 192 -2.58 -1.34 -7.82
N GLN A 193 -1.94 -2.48 -7.51
CA GLN A 193 -0.63 -2.52 -6.87
C GLN A 193 0.46 -1.90 -7.76
N GLY A 194 0.46 -2.20 -9.05
CA GLY A 194 1.41 -1.61 -10.01
C GLY A 194 1.25 -0.09 -10.12
N SER A 195 0.01 0.39 -10.20
CA SER A 195 -0.29 1.83 -10.27
C SER A 195 0.13 2.56 -9.00
N LEU A 196 -0.15 1.98 -7.83
CA LEU A 196 0.24 2.54 -6.54
C LEU A 196 1.75 2.59 -6.38
N MET A 197 2.47 1.55 -6.81
CA MET A 197 3.93 1.53 -6.82
C MET A 197 4.52 2.63 -7.72
N LEU A 198 3.98 2.80 -8.94
CA LEU A 198 4.42 3.84 -9.88
C LEU A 198 4.12 5.25 -9.34
N ALA A 199 2.97 5.44 -8.71
CA ALA A 199 2.60 6.69 -8.07
C ALA A 199 3.55 7.03 -6.91
N ALA A 200 3.83 6.06 -6.05
CA ALA A 200 4.69 6.22 -4.89
C ALA A 200 6.14 6.52 -5.31
N THR A 201 6.67 5.81 -6.31
CA THR A 201 8.02 6.09 -6.86
C THR A 201 8.10 7.45 -7.55
N SER A 202 7.08 7.86 -8.30
CA SER A 202 6.99 9.20 -8.88
C SER A 202 6.99 10.28 -7.80
N CYS A 203 6.17 10.11 -6.75
CA CYS A 203 6.11 11.02 -5.62
C CYS A 203 7.45 11.12 -4.89
N ALA A 204 8.10 9.97 -4.62
CA ALA A 204 9.43 9.93 -4.03
C ALA A 204 10.46 10.67 -4.89
N LYS A 205 10.47 10.44 -6.21
CA LYS A 205 11.37 11.12 -7.14
C LYS A 205 11.20 12.64 -7.11
N HIS A 206 9.98 13.14 -7.16
CA HIS A 206 9.71 14.59 -7.11
C HIS A 206 10.04 15.19 -5.73
N ALA A 207 9.82 14.43 -4.66
CA ALA A 207 10.22 14.86 -3.32
C ALA A 207 11.74 14.99 -3.20
N ALA A 208 12.50 14.03 -3.73
CA ALA A 208 13.97 14.10 -3.76
C ALA A 208 14.49 15.26 -4.60
N LEU A 209 13.92 15.49 -5.79
CA LEU A 209 14.28 16.62 -6.65
C LEU A 209 14.01 17.97 -5.97
N LEU A 210 12.85 18.11 -5.32
CA LEU A 210 12.52 19.32 -4.56
C LEU A 210 13.50 19.54 -3.40
N MET A 211 13.87 18.48 -2.68
CA MET A 211 14.87 18.55 -1.60
C MET A 211 16.24 18.99 -2.10
N MET A 212 16.74 18.39 -3.19
CA MET A 212 18.03 18.77 -3.78
C MET A 212 18.03 20.22 -4.27
N LYS A 213 16.91 20.66 -4.89
CA LYS A 213 16.78 22.04 -5.36
C LYS A 213 16.72 23.03 -4.20
N ALA A 214 15.99 22.71 -3.14
CA ALA A 214 15.96 23.52 -1.92
C ALA A 214 17.37 23.67 -1.32
N GLN A 215 18.13 22.58 -1.23
CA GLN A 215 19.52 22.60 -0.77
C GLN A 215 20.42 23.46 -1.66
N SER A 216 20.30 23.34 -2.99
CA SER A 216 21.10 24.14 -3.93
C SER A 216 20.84 25.65 -3.83
N LEU A 217 19.65 26.03 -3.37
CA LEU A 217 19.26 27.43 -3.19
C LEU A 217 19.57 27.96 -1.77
N GLY A 218 20.30 27.18 -0.95
CA GLY A 218 20.72 27.59 0.38
C GLY A 218 19.63 27.49 1.45
N ALA A 219 18.50 26.84 1.17
CA ALA A 219 17.54 26.51 2.21
C ALA A 219 18.21 25.50 3.17
N PRO A 220 18.18 25.73 4.49
CA PRO A 220 18.84 24.84 5.43
C PRO A 220 18.31 23.43 5.26
N ALA A 221 19.24 22.47 5.21
CA ALA A 221 18.92 21.05 5.14
C ALA A 221 18.39 20.57 6.51
N ILE A 222 17.23 21.05 6.95
CA ILE A 222 16.60 20.64 8.22
C ILE A 222 16.03 19.24 8.12
#